data_AF-A0A6A5K6N7-F1
#
_entry.id   AF-A0A6A5K6N7-F1
#
_cell.length_a   1.000
_cell.length_b   1.000
_cell.length_c   1.000
_cell.angle_alpha   90.00
_cell.angle_beta   90.00
_cell.angle_gamma   90.00
#
_symmetry.space_group_name_H-M   'P 1'
#
loop_
_entity.id
_entity.type
_entity.pdbx_description
1 polymer ?
#
loop_
_entity_poly.entity_id
_entity_poly.type
_entity_poly.pdbx_seq_one_letter_code
_entity_poly.pdbx_strand_id
1 'polypeptide(L)'
;MCKGEKLLRATGLTRAAAAALIVPIDSPFTGPFVTDLNTWGYSFQTDDGTAQWRQGKSDECEFATNHNLRNMFNDLGIETRSTWQGGPNRCYFIYHKDSPAVQRPNGVTGAEFTIGVNPISGLIVMIFLQNPETSAQQLWDVPHIQKHWLPALRASSDMAYGLWTATSGHYFSSLKYILSTPITNDDTVAIFERIMQSIDFELEEMERWPGHVFYPDDEEYKALLGKFFFLSSLVFGGFGVVG
;
A
#
# COMPACT_ATOMS: atom_id res chain seq x y z
N MET A 1 19.77 3.94 -15.95
CA MET A 1 18.72 3.02 -15.45
C MET A 1 18.00 3.69 -14.29
N CYS A 2 16.71 3.99 -14.49
CA CYS A 2 15.86 4.53 -13.43
C CYS A 2 15.49 3.43 -12.41
N LYS A 3 14.86 3.83 -11.30
CA LYS A 3 14.47 2.87 -10.24
C LYS A 3 13.48 1.81 -10.74
N GLY A 4 12.51 2.19 -11.55
CA GLY A 4 11.52 1.26 -12.09
C GLY A 4 12.11 0.22 -13.03
N GLU A 5 13.04 0.61 -13.89
CA GLU A 5 13.75 -0.33 -14.77
C GLU A 5 14.60 -1.33 -13.96
N LYS A 6 15.24 -0.89 -12.86
CA LYS A 6 15.92 -1.81 -11.93
C LYS A 6 14.94 -2.80 -11.30
N LEU A 7 13.78 -2.33 -10.86
CA LEU A 7 12.71 -3.15 -10.27
C LEU A 7 12.19 -4.18 -11.26
N LEU A 8 11.79 -3.75 -12.45
CA LEU A 8 11.27 -4.62 -13.49
C LEU A 8 12.28 -5.70 -13.89
N ARG A 9 13.56 -5.33 -14.07
CA ARG A 9 14.59 -6.32 -14.40
C ARG A 9 14.81 -7.33 -13.27
N ALA A 10 14.76 -6.89 -12.02
CA ALA A 10 15.00 -7.76 -10.88
C ALA A 10 13.94 -8.86 -10.73
N THR A 11 12.69 -8.65 -11.18
CA THR A 11 11.62 -9.67 -11.04
C THR A 11 11.87 -10.92 -11.89
N GLY A 12 12.60 -10.79 -13.01
CA GLY A 12 12.96 -11.90 -13.89
C GLY A 12 14.30 -12.56 -13.56
N LEU A 13 15.02 -12.10 -12.53
CA LEU A 13 16.36 -12.57 -12.20
C LEU A 13 16.37 -13.51 -10.99
N THR A 14 17.44 -14.29 -10.88
CA THR A 14 17.73 -15.00 -9.62
C THR A 14 17.97 -14.00 -8.50
N ARG A 15 17.69 -14.39 -7.27
CA ARG A 15 17.93 -13.55 -6.08
C ARG A 15 19.33 -12.93 -6.06
N ALA A 16 20.37 -13.71 -6.37
CA ALA A 16 21.76 -13.24 -6.38
C ALA A 16 21.98 -12.17 -7.46
N ALA A 17 21.41 -12.33 -8.66
CA ALA A 17 21.53 -11.35 -9.73
C ALA A 17 20.67 -10.09 -9.47
N ALA A 18 19.48 -10.26 -8.90
CA ALA A 18 18.61 -9.16 -8.49
C ALA A 18 19.25 -8.29 -7.38
N ALA A 19 20.01 -8.90 -6.46
CA ALA A 19 20.70 -8.19 -5.37
C ALA A 19 21.80 -7.22 -5.88
N ALA A 20 22.27 -7.40 -7.12
CA ALA A 20 23.18 -6.45 -7.77
C ALA A 20 22.46 -5.20 -8.29
N LEU A 21 21.13 -5.24 -8.46
CA LEU A 21 20.31 -4.13 -8.96
C LEU A 21 19.58 -3.40 -7.83
N ILE A 22 19.15 -4.12 -6.80
CA ILE A 22 18.29 -3.62 -5.72
C ILE A 22 18.88 -4.00 -4.37
N VAL A 23 19.07 -3.01 -3.51
CA VAL A 23 19.57 -3.19 -2.14
C VAL A 23 18.74 -2.32 -1.19
N PRO A 24 18.18 -2.91 -0.10
CA PRO A 24 18.14 -4.34 0.19
C PRO A 24 17.17 -5.09 -0.75
N ILE A 25 17.47 -6.36 -1.05
CA ILE A 25 16.55 -7.24 -1.81
C ILE A 25 15.51 -7.90 -0.90
N ASP A 26 15.85 -8.06 0.38
CA ASP A 26 14.97 -8.65 1.38
C ASP A 26 14.49 -7.61 2.36
N SER A 27 13.25 -7.78 2.78
CA SER A 27 12.78 -7.14 3.99
C SER A 27 13.54 -7.74 5.19
N PRO A 28 14.10 -6.92 6.10
CA PRO A 28 14.64 -7.42 7.35
C PRO A 28 13.52 -7.87 8.32
N PHE A 29 12.25 -7.63 7.98
CA PHE A 29 11.07 -7.96 8.80
C PHE A 29 10.48 -9.29 8.38
N THR A 30 11.20 -10.38 8.71
CA THR A 30 10.79 -11.76 8.39
C THR A 30 10.18 -12.50 9.58
N GLY A 31 9.99 -11.80 10.72
CA GLY A 31 9.43 -12.37 11.94
C GLY A 31 7.90 -12.36 11.97
N PRO A 32 7.27 -12.75 13.09
CA PRO A 32 5.84 -12.50 13.28
C PRO A 32 5.59 -11.00 13.17
N PHE A 33 4.90 -10.57 12.12
CA PHE A 33 4.78 -9.16 11.74
C PHE A 33 4.27 -8.26 12.89
N VAL A 34 3.38 -8.77 13.74
CA VAL A 34 2.88 -8.06 14.94
C VAL A 34 4.01 -7.76 15.95
N THR A 35 4.98 -8.66 16.11
CA THR A 35 6.16 -8.45 16.96
C THR A 35 7.04 -7.34 16.42
N ASP A 36 7.23 -7.30 15.10
CA ASP A 36 8.02 -6.25 14.43
C ASP A 36 7.33 -4.88 14.56
N LEU A 37 6.02 -4.80 14.35
CA LEU A 37 5.23 -3.58 14.58
C LEU A 37 5.43 -3.04 16.00
N ASN A 38 5.25 -3.89 17.01
CA ASN A 38 5.40 -3.50 18.41
C ASN A 38 6.83 -3.03 18.74
N THR A 39 7.83 -3.74 18.20
CA THR A 39 9.25 -3.40 18.39
C THR A 39 9.58 -2.01 17.85
N TRP A 40 8.93 -1.62 16.75
CA TRP A 40 9.12 -0.33 16.10
C TRP A 40 8.06 0.71 16.45
N GLY A 41 7.33 0.53 17.56
CA GLY A 41 6.45 1.58 18.10
C GLY A 41 5.14 1.77 17.34
N TYR A 42 4.73 0.80 16.54
CA TYR A 42 3.41 0.82 15.92
C TYR A 42 2.37 0.17 16.82
N SER A 43 1.20 0.78 16.90
CA SER A 43 -0.03 0.11 17.31
C SER A 43 -0.74 -0.42 16.06
N PHE A 44 -1.44 -1.54 16.22
CA PHE A 44 -2.19 -2.19 15.16
C PHE A 44 -3.58 -2.56 15.66
N GLN A 45 -4.59 -2.31 14.84
CA GLN A 45 -5.98 -2.63 15.09
C GLN A 45 -6.55 -3.34 13.86
N THR A 46 -7.37 -4.36 14.08
CA THR A 46 -8.21 -5.00 13.07
C THR A 46 -9.60 -5.16 13.64
N ASP A 47 -10.58 -5.33 12.76
CA ASP A 47 -11.93 -5.73 13.15
C ASP A 47 -11.90 -6.95 14.08
N ASP A 48 -12.49 -6.80 15.26
CA ASP A 48 -12.62 -7.84 16.29
C ASP A 48 -14.04 -8.43 16.34
N GLY A 49 -14.92 -8.03 15.42
CA GLY A 49 -16.30 -8.49 15.31
C GLY A 49 -17.25 -7.87 16.34
N THR A 50 -16.81 -6.91 17.15
CA THR A 50 -17.65 -6.27 18.17
C THR A 50 -18.27 -4.96 17.67
N ALA A 51 -19.51 -4.70 18.09
CA ALA A 51 -20.17 -3.43 17.79
C ALA A 51 -19.42 -2.24 18.42
N GLN A 52 -18.78 -2.45 19.57
CA GLN A 52 -17.97 -1.46 20.27
C GLN A 52 -16.78 -0.99 19.42
N TRP A 53 -16.05 -1.93 18.81
CA TRP A 53 -14.94 -1.58 17.91
C TRP A 53 -15.42 -0.75 16.70
N ARG A 54 -16.59 -1.10 16.16
CA ARG A 54 -17.19 -0.39 15.01
C ARG A 54 -17.70 1.01 15.30
N GLN A 55 -18.08 1.33 16.54
CA GLN A 55 -18.65 2.64 16.89
C GLN A 55 -17.70 3.82 16.59
N GLY A 56 -16.39 3.58 16.49
CA GLY A 56 -15.39 4.61 16.20
C GLY A 56 -14.66 4.46 14.86
N LYS A 57 -15.12 3.57 13.95
CA LYS A 57 -14.37 3.24 12.72
C LYS A 57 -15.29 3.18 11.50
N SER A 58 -14.89 3.87 10.43
CA SER A 58 -15.47 3.67 9.09
C SER A 58 -15.17 2.25 8.57
N ASP A 59 -16.01 1.74 7.67
CA ASP A 59 -15.82 0.41 7.06
C ASP A 59 -14.94 0.48 5.81
N GLU A 60 -13.69 0.90 5.95
CA GLU A 60 -12.76 1.13 4.81
C GLU A 60 -12.52 -0.13 3.94
N CYS A 61 -12.96 -1.31 4.36
CA CYS A 61 -12.86 -2.55 3.57
C CYS A 61 -14.17 -3.01 2.94
N GLU A 62 -15.23 -2.21 3.05
CA GLU A 62 -16.37 -2.30 2.15
C GLU A 62 -16.03 -1.51 0.87
N PHE A 63 -15.65 -2.24 -0.17
CA PHE A 63 -15.08 -1.62 -1.37
C PHE A 63 -16.11 -1.13 -2.38
N ALA A 64 -17.38 -1.55 -2.29
CA ALA A 64 -18.37 -1.18 -3.29
C ALA A 64 -18.69 0.30 -3.23
N THR A 65 -18.88 0.84 -2.02
CA THR A 65 -19.38 2.19 -1.79
C THR A 65 -18.32 3.12 -1.22
N ASN A 66 -17.50 2.69 -0.26
CA ASN A 66 -16.51 3.58 0.36
C ASN A 66 -15.35 3.94 -0.59
N HIS A 67 -15.08 3.07 -1.58
CA HIS A 67 -14.02 3.29 -2.58
C HIS A 67 -14.53 3.23 -4.03
N ASN A 68 -15.84 3.11 -4.25
CA ASN A 68 -16.47 3.04 -5.57
C ASN A 68 -15.94 1.91 -6.49
N LEU A 69 -15.55 0.77 -5.92
CA LEU A 69 -14.90 -0.33 -6.64
C LEU A 69 -15.86 -1.45 -7.08
N ARG A 70 -17.18 -1.26 -6.94
CA ARG A 70 -18.18 -2.32 -7.23
C ARG A 70 -18.01 -2.94 -8.62
N ASN A 71 -17.87 -2.12 -9.66
CA ASN A 71 -17.78 -2.61 -11.04
C ASN A 71 -16.52 -3.45 -11.25
N MET A 72 -15.37 -2.95 -10.81
CA MET A 72 -14.11 -3.71 -10.87
C MET A 72 -14.21 -5.03 -10.11
N PHE A 73 -14.73 -5.01 -8.88
CA PHE A 73 -14.84 -6.20 -8.06
C PHE A 73 -15.77 -7.24 -8.68
N ASN A 74 -16.90 -6.81 -9.27
CA ASN A 74 -17.81 -7.68 -10.00
C ASN A 74 -17.13 -8.35 -11.19
N ASP A 75 -16.40 -7.58 -12.01
CA ASP A 75 -15.72 -8.09 -13.21
C ASP A 75 -14.57 -9.06 -12.86
N LEU A 76 -13.89 -8.82 -11.74
CA LEU A 76 -12.84 -9.70 -11.22
C LEU A 76 -13.37 -10.89 -10.40
N GLY A 77 -14.69 -10.96 -10.14
CA GLY A 77 -15.30 -11.99 -9.30
C GLY A 77 -14.86 -11.93 -7.83
N ILE A 78 -14.58 -10.73 -7.31
CA ILE A 78 -14.12 -10.46 -5.94
C ILE A 78 -15.29 -9.90 -5.12
N GLU A 79 -15.47 -10.38 -3.90
CA GLU A 79 -16.49 -9.86 -3.01
C GLU A 79 -16.09 -8.52 -2.40
N THR A 80 -17.00 -7.53 -2.40
CA THR A 80 -16.72 -6.17 -1.91
C THR A 80 -16.87 -6.01 -0.40
N ARG A 81 -17.59 -6.94 0.27
CA ARG A 81 -17.94 -6.84 1.69
C ARG A 81 -16.73 -7.05 2.60
N SER A 82 -16.65 -6.26 3.67
CA SER A 82 -15.68 -6.44 4.75
C SER A 82 -16.01 -7.63 5.63
N THR A 83 -15.07 -8.05 6.48
CA THR A 83 -15.31 -9.06 7.53
C THR A 83 -16.48 -8.71 8.45
N TRP A 84 -16.65 -7.41 8.72
CA TRP A 84 -17.77 -6.90 9.51
C TRP A 84 -19.13 -7.18 8.84
N GLN A 85 -19.18 -7.11 7.51
CA GLN A 85 -20.37 -7.40 6.71
C GLN A 85 -20.48 -8.87 6.30
N GLY A 86 -19.66 -9.75 6.89
CA GLY A 86 -19.61 -11.18 6.58
C GLY A 86 -18.88 -11.54 5.28
N GLY A 87 -18.12 -10.61 4.71
CA GLY A 87 -17.26 -10.83 3.54
C GLY A 87 -15.80 -11.11 3.88
N PRO A 88 -14.92 -11.25 2.87
CA PRO A 88 -13.54 -11.69 3.05
C PRO A 88 -12.54 -10.56 3.26
N ASN A 89 -12.94 -9.29 3.10
CA ASN A 89 -12.00 -8.17 3.16
C ASN A 89 -11.75 -7.76 4.61
N ARG A 90 -10.56 -8.05 5.14
CA ARG A 90 -10.17 -7.68 6.50
C ARG A 90 -9.41 -6.36 6.50
N CYS A 91 -9.81 -5.45 7.38
CA CYS A 91 -9.22 -4.12 7.52
C CYS A 91 -8.20 -4.04 8.65
N TYR A 92 -7.05 -3.45 8.35
CA TYR A 92 -5.94 -3.22 9.25
C TYR A 92 -5.64 -1.73 9.35
N PHE A 93 -5.62 -1.21 10.57
CA PHE A 93 -5.27 0.16 10.89
C PHE A 93 -4.00 0.16 11.73
N ILE A 94 -2.94 0.79 11.24
CA ILE A 94 -1.61 0.80 11.85
C ILE A 94 -1.22 2.25 12.11
N TYR A 95 -0.83 2.56 13.35
CA TYR A 95 -0.49 3.92 13.76
C TYR A 95 0.85 3.98 14.47
N HIS A 96 1.64 5.02 14.20
CA HIS A 96 2.86 5.32 14.94
C HIS A 96 2.67 6.56 15.82
N LYS A 97 1.65 6.53 16.70
CA LYS A 97 1.32 7.64 17.62
C LYS A 97 0.96 7.24 19.06
N ASP A 98 0.62 5.98 19.31
CA ASP A 98 0.04 5.54 20.60
C ASP A 98 0.66 4.26 21.17
N SER A 99 1.91 3.92 20.84
CA SER A 99 2.56 2.70 21.35
C SER A 99 3.38 2.96 22.62
N PRO A 100 3.29 2.10 23.65
CA PRO A 100 4.14 2.16 24.85
C PRO A 100 5.64 2.08 24.55
N ALA A 101 6.02 1.51 23.39
CA ALA A 101 7.40 1.38 22.95
C ALA A 101 8.00 2.71 22.42
N VAL A 102 7.21 3.77 22.31
CA VAL A 102 7.68 5.09 21.88
C VAL A 102 8.30 5.84 23.07
N GLN A 103 9.51 5.43 23.47
CA GLN A 103 10.35 6.14 24.44
C GLN A 103 11.75 6.38 23.86
N ARG A 104 11.89 7.39 22.99
CA ARG A 104 13.19 7.89 22.47
C ARG A 104 13.09 9.40 22.20
N PRO A 105 14.21 10.14 22.06
CA PRO A 105 14.22 11.61 21.99
C PRO A 105 13.40 12.20 20.83
N ASN A 106 13.11 11.40 19.80
CA ASN A 106 12.42 11.84 18.59
C ASN A 106 10.95 11.38 18.52
N GLY A 107 10.43 10.68 19.54
CA GLY A 107 9.00 10.45 19.70
C GLY A 107 8.27 9.73 18.55
N VAL A 108 6.96 9.93 18.53
CA VAL A 108 6.02 9.41 17.53
C VAL A 108 6.22 10.12 16.19
N THR A 109 6.19 9.39 15.07
CA THR A 109 6.23 9.99 13.73
C THR A 109 4.86 10.49 13.28
N GLY A 110 3.76 9.98 13.84
CA GLY A 110 2.42 10.27 13.34
C GLY A 110 2.05 9.54 12.06
N ALA A 111 2.83 8.52 11.66
CA ALA A 111 2.51 7.68 10.51
C ALA A 111 1.20 6.92 10.71
N GLU A 112 0.47 6.71 9.62
CA GLU A 112 -0.80 5.98 9.61
C GLU A 112 -0.93 5.16 8.32
N PHE A 113 -1.34 3.90 8.47
CA PHE A 113 -1.61 3.01 7.36
C PHE A 113 -2.97 2.34 7.54
N THR A 114 -3.80 2.38 6.50
CA THR A 114 -5.02 1.60 6.39
C THR A 114 -4.87 0.63 5.22
N ILE A 115 -4.94 -0.67 5.50
CA ILE A 115 -4.71 -1.72 4.49
C ILE A 115 -5.80 -2.78 4.61
N GLY A 116 -6.44 -3.09 3.50
CA GLY A 116 -7.34 -4.22 3.33
C GLY A 116 -6.61 -5.46 2.82
N VAL A 117 -6.90 -6.63 3.39
CA VAL A 117 -6.37 -7.92 2.91
C VAL A 117 -7.53 -8.87 2.65
N ASN A 118 -7.54 -9.46 1.47
CA ASN A 118 -8.46 -10.53 1.09
C ASN A 118 -7.65 -11.74 0.62
N PRO A 119 -7.43 -12.73 1.51
CA PRO A 119 -6.64 -13.91 1.19
C PRO A 119 -7.36 -14.86 0.22
N ILE A 120 -8.70 -14.81 0.14
CA ILE A 120 -9.49 -15.68 -0.73
C ILE A 120 -9.27 -15.29 -2.20
N SER A 121 -9.34 -14.00 -2.49
CA SER A 121 -9.19 -13.46 -3.84
C SER A 121 -7.73 -13.14 -4.19
N GLY A 122 -6.81 -13.20 -3.24
CA GLY A 122 -5.42 -12.85 -3.47
C GLY A 122 -5.20 -11.36 -3.64
N LEU A 123 -5.84 -10.54 -2.80
CA LEU A 123 -5.89 -9.09 -2.96
C LEU A 123 -5.35 -8.38 -1.72
N ILE A 124 -4.51 -7.37 -1.95
CA ILE A 124 -4.15 -6.33 -0.97
C ILE A 124 -4.67 -4.99 -1.50
N VAL A 125 -5.34 -4.22 -0.65
CA VAL A 125 -5.78 -2.85 -0.95
C VAL A 125 -5.12 -1.89 0.02
N MET A 126 -4.28 -0.99 -0.48
CA MET A 126 -3.66 0.08 0.28
C MET A 126 -4.57 1.31 0.24
N ILE A 127 -5.24 1.59 1.37
CA ILE A 127 -6.32 2.57 1.44
C ILE A 127 -5.81 3.94 1.86
N PHE A 128 -5.01 3.97 2.91
CA PHE A 128 -4.39 5.19 3.42
C PHE A 128 -2.92 4.89 3.72
N LEU A 129 -2.00 5.70 3.18
CA LEU A 129 -0.56 5.49 3.28
C LEU A 129 0.14 6.80 3.66
N GLN A 130 0.15 7.14 4.95
CA GLN A 130 0.91 8.28 5.44
C GLN A 130 2.24 7.82 6.02
N ASN A 131 3.31 8.05 5.27
CA ASN A 131 4.63 7.49 5.57
C ASN A 131 5.31 8.20 6.77
N PRO A 132 6.17 7.50 7.53
CA PRO A 132 6.81 8.07 8.72
C PRO A 132 7.71 9.27 8.48
N GLU A 133 8.34 9.40 7.31
CA GLU A 133 9.26 10.50 7.02
C GLU A 133 8.50 11.81 6.88
N THR A 134 7.48 11.85 6.02
CA THR A 134 6.65 13.04 5.82
C THR A 134 5.85 13.38 7.07
N SER A 135 5.25 12.38 7.75
CA SER A 135 4.53 12.63 8.99
C SER A 135 5.42 13.20 10.08
N ALA A 136 6.63 12.65 10.26
CA ALA A 136 7.57 13.16 11.25
C ALA A 136 8.06 14.56 10.90
N GLN A 137 8.31 14.85 9.63
CA GLN A 137 8.73 16.16 9.18
C GLN A 137 7.71 17.23 9.55
N GLN A 138 6.43 16.96 9.30
CA GLN A 138 5.32 17.84 9.65
C GLN A 138 5.12 17.95 11.16
N LEU A 139 5.14 16.81 11.86
CA LEU A 139 4.87 16.76 13.29
C LEU A 139 5.98 17.38 14.14
N TRP A 140 7.24 17.21 13.73
CA TRP A 140 8.41 17.70 14.46
C TRP A 140 8.85 19.10 13.99
N ASP A 141 8.23 19.62 12.93
CA ASP A 141 8.53 20.93 12.32
C ASP A 141 10.02 21.10 12.00
N VAL A 142 10.59 20.11 11.30
CA VAL A 142 12.00 20.11 10.90
C VAL A 142 12.16 20.14 9.38
N PRO A 143 13.16 20.86 8.84
CA PRO A 143 13.34 20.97 7.39
C PRO A 143 13.81 19.66 6.75
N HIS A 144 14.47 18.78 7.52
CA HIS A 144 14.98 17.50 7.02
C HIS A 144 14.98 16.44 8.12
N ILE A 145 14.47 15.26 7.79
CA ILE A 145 14.44 14.10 8.67
C ILE A 145 15.66 13.22 8.38
N GLN A 146 16.42 12.90 9.42
CA GLN A 146 17.48 11.91 9.29
C GLN A 146 16.89 10.50 9.33
N LYS A 147 17.34 9.63 8.42
CA LYS A 147 16.84 8.24 8.30
C LYS A 147 16.90 7.44 9.61
N HIS A 148 17.91 7.68 10.45
CA HIS A 148 18.08 6.99 11.73
C HIS A 148 17.14 7.49 12.84
N TRP A 149 16.37 8.57 12.60
CA TRP A 149 15.32 9.05 13.48
C TRP A 149 14.01 8.28 13.31
N LEU A 150 13.84 7.64 12.15
CA LEU A 150 12.62 6.93 11.79
C LEU A 150 12.67 5.47 12.26
N PRO A 151 11.50 4.84 12.51
CA PRO A 151 11.44 3.41 12.72
C PRO A 151 12.07 2.67 11.54
N ALA A 152 12.74 1.54 11.81
CA ALA A 152 13.30 0.74 10.72
C ALA A 152 12.19 0.19 9.83
N LEU A 153 11.11 -0.31 10.44
CA LEU A 153 9.88 -0.69 9.75
C LEU A 153 9.12 0.58 9.38
N ARG A 154 9.19 0.98 8.11
CA ARG A 154 8.56 2.23 7.63
C ARG A 154 8.12 2.20 6.17
N ALA A 155 8.60 1.24 5.40
CA ALA A 155 8.14 1.09 4.02
C ALA A 155 6.71 0.54 4.06
N SER A 156 5.80 1.17 3.30
CA SER A 156 4.45 0.64 3.07
C SER A 156 4.52 -0.80 2.54
N SER A 157 5.63 -1.16 1.87
CA SER A 157 5.84 -2.50 1.39
C SER A 157 6.12 -3.58 2.40
N ASP A 158 6.87 -3.25 3.42
CA ASP A 158 7.03 -4.17 4.54
C ASP A 158 5.68 -4.31 5.28
N MET A 159 4.91 -3.23 5.39
CA MET A 159 3.59 -3.25 6.03
C MET A 159 2.60 -4.17 5.31
N ALA A 160 2.40 -3.96 4.01
CA ALA A 160 1.44 -4.73 3.23
C ALA A 160 1.84 -6.21 3.12
N TYR A 161 3.12 -6.49 2.87
CA TYR A 161 3.60 -7.87 2.76
C TYR A 161 3.56 -8.59 4.12
N GLY A 162 3.91 -7.91 5.20
CA GLY A 162 3.79 -8.43 6.56
C GLY A 162 2.36 -8.77 6.94
N LEU A 163 1.39 -7.90 6.60
CA LEU A 163 -0.03 -8.18 6.79
C LEU A 163 -0.52 -9.35 5.93
N TRP A 164 -0.11 -9.41 4.67
CA TRP A 164 -0.46 -10.49 3.76
C TRP A 164 -0.02 -11.85 4.29
N THR A 165 1.25 -11.96 4.68
CA THR A 165 1.82 -13.21 5.21
C THR A 165 1.17 -13.59 6.54
N ALA A 166 0.93 -12.63 7.43
CA ALA A 166 0.24 -12.87 8.71
C ALA A 166 -1.22 -13.32 8.53
N THR A 167 -1.91 -12.85 7.48
CA THR A 167 -3.34 -13.13 7.25
C THR A 167 -3.56 -14.40 6.43
N SER A 168 -2.76 -14.59 5.39
CA SER A 168 -2.92 -15.71 4.46
C SER A 168 -2.20 -16.98 4.93
N GLY A 169 -1.18 -16.86 5.78
CA GLY A 169 -0.27 -17.97 6.10
C GLY A 169 0.59 -18.41 4.91
N HIS A 170 0.54 -17.69 3.79
CA HIS A 170 1.24 -18.00 2.55
C HIS A 170 2.24 -16.88 2.19
N TYR A 171 3.37 -17.27 1.59
CA TYR A 171 4.44 -16.31 1.26
C TYR A 171 4.12 -15.46 0.03
N PHE A 172 3.63 -16.03 -1.08
CA PHE A 172 3.39 -15.21 -2.29
C PHE A 172 2.45 -15.84 -3.33
N SER A 173 2.40 -17.17 -3.46
CA SER A 173 1.77 -17.85 -4.62
C SER A 173 0.27 -17.60 -4.81
N SER A 174 -0.43 -17.13 -3.78
CA SER A 174 -1.85 -16.82 -3.82
C SER A 174 -2.15 -15.32 -3.96
N LEU A 175 -1.14 -14.44 -3.91
CA LEU A 175 -1.32 -13.00 -4.15
C LEU A 175 -1.44 -12.74 -5.66
N LYS A 176 -2.54 -12.12 -6.07
CA LYS A 176 -2.88 -11.84 -7.48
C LYS A 176 -2.94 -10.35 -7.79
N TYR A 177 -3.39 -9.55 -6.82
CA TYR A 177 -3.70 -8.14 -7.01
C TYR A 177 -3.17 -7.29 -5.85
N ILE A 178 -2.58 -6.15 -6.20
CA ILE A 178 -2.26 -5.08 -5.25
C ILE A 178 -2.92 -3.80 -5.79
N LEU A 179 -3.77 -3.19 -4.98
CA LEU A 179 -4.51 -1.97 -5.31
C LEU A 179 -4.08 -0.84 -4.37
N SER A 180 -4.07 0.40 -4.86
CA SER A 180 -3.88 1.60 -4.05
C SER A 180 -5.03 2.57 -4.33
N THR A 181 -5.80 2.97 -3.30
CA THR A 181 -6.98 3.83 -3.49
C THR A 181 -7.49 4.47 -2.19
N PRO A 182 -7.82 5.77 -2.15
CA PRO A 182 -7.59 6.76 -3.20
C PRO A 182 -6.11 7.16 -3.27
N ILE A 183 -5.71 7.76 -4.39
CA ILE A 183 -4.40 8.41 -4.51
C ILE A 183 -4.61 9.89 -4.29
N THR A 184 -4.11 10.39 -3.16
CA THR A 184 -4.27 11.79 -2.73
C THR A 184 -2.94 12.53 -2.57
N ASN A 185 -1.82 11.87 -2.94
CA ASN A 185 -0.50 12.47 -2.84
C ASN A 185 -0.21 13.33 -4.09
N ASP A 186 -0.02 14.63 -3.90
CA ASP A 186 0.19 15.60 -4.99
C ASP A 186 1.36 15.23 -5.91
N ASP A 187 2.49 14.77 -5.37
CA ASP A 187 3.64 14.33 -6.19
C ASP A 187 3.26 13.14 -7.09
N THR A 188 2.38 12.28 -6.59
CA THR A 188 1.89 11.11 -7.29
C THR A 188 0.90 11.49 -8.37
N VAL A 189 -0.04 12.39 -8.06
CA VAL A 189 -0.98 12.97 -9.02
C VAL A 189 -0.22 13.66 -10.15
N ALA A 190 0.80 14.47 -9.85
CA ALA A 190 1.61 15.14 -10.86
C ALA A 190 2.37 14.17 -11.79
N ILE A 191 2.70 12.97 -11.30
CA ILE A 191 3.30 11.92 -12.15
C ILE A 191 2.26 11.29 -13.05
N PHE A 192 1.05 11.03 -12.54
CA PHE A 192 -0.06 10.58 -13.39
C PHE A 192 -0.39 11.59 -14.46
N GLU A 193 -0.54 12.87 -14.13
CA GLU A 193 -0.79 13.92 -15.12
C GLU A 193 0.26 13.95 -16.23
N ARG A 194 1.55 13.81 -15.89
CA ARG A 194 2.63 13.75 -16.89
C ARG A 194 2.55 12.51 -17.79
N ILE A 195 2.18 11.36 -17.22
CA ILE A 195 1.99 10.12 -17.96
C ILE A 195 0.78 10.24 -18.89
N MET A 196 -0.31 10.83 -18.43
CA MET A 196 -1.53 11.00 -19.23
C MET A 196 -1.30 12.00 -20.38
N GLN A 197 -0.56 13.08 -20.13
CA GLN A 197 -0.10 14.00 -21.17
C GLN A 197 0.82 13.34 -22.21
N SER A 198 1.68 12.38 -21.81
CA SER A 198 2.59 11.72 -22.78
C SER A 198 1.85 10.81 -23.76
N ILE A 199 0.66 10.33 -23.38
CA ILE A 199 -0.20 9.48 -24.21
C ILE A 199 -1.38 10.25 -24.85
N ASP A 200 -1.36 11.59 -24.82
CA ASP A 200 -2.40 12.47 -25.36
C ASP A 200 -3.80 12.12 -24.81
N PHE A 201 -3.87 11.87 -23.51
CA PHE A 201 -5.10 11.45 -22.83
C PHE A 201 -5.40 12.38 -21.65
N GLU A 202 -6.62 12.89 -21.58
CA GLU A 202 -7.08 13.73 -20.48
C GLU A 202 -7.68 12.88 -19.35
N LEU A 203 -7.27 13.12 -18.10
CA LEU A 203 -7.75 12.37 -16.94
C LEU A 203 -9.29 12.41 -16.79
N GLU A 204 -9.89 13.51 -17.20
CA GLU A 204 -11.34 13.77 -17.16
C GLU A 204 -12.12 12.90 -18.14
N GLU A 205 -11.46 12.43 -19.21
CA GLU A 205 -12.03 11.55 -20.23
C GLU A 205 -11.87 10.06 -19.87
N MET A 206 -11.14 9.75 -18.79
CA MET A 206 -10.89 8.37 -18.39
C MET A 206 -12.13 7.74 -17.75
N GLU A 207 -12.59 6.63 -18.32
CA GLU A 207 -13.57 5.78 -17.65
C GLU A 207 -12.99 5.27 -16.31
N ARG A 208 -13.80 5.33 -15.24
CA ARG A 208 -13.37 4.87 -13.90
C ARG A 208 -12.96 3.39 -13.87
N TRP A 209 -13.49 2.56 -14.75
CA TRP A 209 -13.10 1.17 -14.95
C TRP A 209 -13.59 0.74 -16.34
N PRO A 210 -12.77 0.06 -17.17
CA PRO A 210 -11.47 -0.54 -16.84
C PRO A 210 -10.28 0.44 -16.80
N GLY A 211 -10.47 1.71 -17.17
CA GLY A 211 -9.38 2.69 -17.20
C GLY A 211 -8.33 2.37 -18.27
N HIS A 212 -7.08 2.76 -18.01
CA HIS A 212 -5.94 2.52 -18.91
C HIS A 212 -4.96 1.49 -18.33
N VAL A 213 -4.38 0.65 -19.19
CA VAL A 213 -3.43 -0.41 -18.80
C VAL A 213 -2.07 -0.12 -19.41
N PHE A 214 -1.05 0.00 -18.56
CA PHE A 214 0.35 0.08 -18.97
C PHE A 214 1.02 -1.29 -18.88
N TYR A 215 1.85 -1.61 -19.86
CA TYR A 215 2.59 -2.86 -19.98
C TYR A 215 4.06 -2.69 -19.60
N PRO A 216 4.78 -3.76 -19.21
CA PRO A 216 6.17 -3.68 -18.77
C PRO A 216 7.16 -2.97 -19.71
N ASP A 217 6.89 -3.01 -21.02
CA ASP A 217 7.76 -2.39 -22.02
C ASP A 217 7.58 -0.86 -22.09
N ASP A 218 6.46 -0.33 -21.59
CA ASP A 218 6.14 1.09 -21.57
C ASP A 218 7.06 1.86 -20.61
N GLU A 219 7.44 3.08 -20.99
CA GLU A 219 8.24 3.94 -20.11
C GLU A 219 7.42 4.44 -18.93
N GLU A 220 6.12 4.66 -19.15
CA GLU A 220 5.10 5.01 -18.17
C GLU A 220 5.02 3.93 -17.09
N TYR A 221 5.00 2.66 -17.47
CA TYR A 221 4.99 1.55 -16.52
C TYR A 221 6.23 1.57 -15.61
N LYS A 222 7.42 1.82 -16.18
CA LYS A 222 8.67 1.92 -15.41
C LYS A 222 8.64 3.15 -14.49
N ALA A 223 8.10 4.28 -14.94
CA ALA A 223 7.94 5.46 -14.10
C ALA A 223 7.04 5.17 -12.90
N LEU A 224 5.89 4.51 -13.13
CA LEU A 224 4.98 4.05 -12.09
C LEU A 224 5.70 3.08 -11.14
N LEU A 225 6.27 1.99 -11.63
CA LEU A 225 6.96 0.99 -10.78
C LEU A 225 8.10 1.60 -9.94
N GLY A 226 8.81 2.62 -10.45
CA GLY A 226 9.86 3.31 -9.70
C GLY A 226 9.34 4.09 -8.49
N LYS A 227 8.10 4.59 -8.57
CA LYS A 227 7.46 5.42 -7.55
C LYS A 227 6.57 4.60 -6.61
N PHE A 228 5.81 3.68 -7.17
CA PHE A 228 4.98 2.72 -6.45
C PHE A 228 5.79 1.43 -6.25
N PHE A 229 6.38 1.23 -5.06
CA PHE A 229 7.22 0.06 -4.77
C PHE A 229 6.45 -1.28 -4.70
N PHE A 230 5.29 -1.39 -5.35
CA PHE A 230 4.50 -2.62 -5.43
C PHE A 230 3.67 -2.73 -6.69
N LEU A 231 4.31 -2.96 -7.81
CA LEU A 231 3.58 -3.17 -9.04
C LEU A 231 4.17 -4.38 -9.79
N SER A 232 4.27 -5.53 -9.14
CA SER A 232 4.36 -6.81 -9.85
C SER A 232 2.96 -7.42 -9.89
N SER A 233 2.27 -7.22 -11.01
CA SER A 233 0.86 -7.57 -11.30
C SER A 233 -0.17 -6.51 -10.85
N LEU A 234 -0.20 -5.41 -11.59
CA LEU A 234 -1.42 -4.61 -11.70
C LEU A 234 -2.30 -5.19 -12.78
N VAL A 235 -3.49 -5.61 -12.39
CA VAL A 235 -4.65 -5.12 -13.12
C VAL A 235 -4.79 -3.67 -12.63
N PHE A 236 -4.45 -2.70 -13.47
CA PHE A 236 -4.81 -1.31 -13.19
C PHE A 236 -6.32 -1.27 -13.23
N GLY A 237 -6.90 -1.32 -12.05
CA GLY A 237 -8.30 -1.07 -11.87
C GLY A 237 -8.51 0.31 -11.35
N GLY A 238 -8.89 1.18 -12.28
CA GLY A 238 -9.61 2.39 -11.99
C GLY A 238 -8.90 3.39 -11.10
N PHE A 239 -8.15 4.29 -11.73
CA PHE A 239 -7.88 5.59 -11.13
C PHE A 239 -9.17 6.40 -11.12
N GLY A 240 -9.88 6.34 -10.00
CA GLY A 240 -10.83 7.38 -9.63
C GLY A 240 -10.12 8.38 -8.73
N VAL A 241 -9.78 9.55 -9.26
CA VAL A 241 -9.60 10.73 -8.40
C VAL A 241 -10.99 11.05 -7.86
N VAL A 242 -11.21 10.77 -6.58
CA VAL A 242 -12.40 11.23 -5.87
C VAL A 242 -12.06 12.63 -5.37
N GLY A 243 -12.61 13.65 -6.06
CA GLY A 243 -12.83 14.97 -5.46
C GLY A 243 -14.01 14.95 -4.51
#